data_AF-A0A2I2YSV7-F1
#
_entry.id   AF-A0A2I2YSV7-F1
#
_cell.length_a   1.000
_cell.length_b   1.000
_cell.length_c   1.000
_cell.angle_alpha   90.00
_cell.angle_beta   90.00
_cell.angle_gamma   90.00
#
_symmetry.space_group_name_H-M   'P 1'
#
loop_
_entity.id
_entity.type
_entity.pdbx_description
1 polymer ?
#
loop_
_entity_poly.entity_id
_entity_poly.type
_entity_poly.pdbx_seq_one_letter_code
_entity_poly.pdbx_strand_id
1 'polypeptide(L)'
;MPEPINVTVTTMDPKTTGKQLFDQVVNIVGLREVWFFGLQYVDSKGYSTRLQLNKKVTQQDVKKEKDPSQFKFRAKFFPEDVSEELIQEITQRLFFLRVKEAILKDEIYCPTETAVLLASYAVQAKYGDYNKEIRNPGYLANDRLLPQQQWEERIQNWHEEHRGIQREGSMMDYLKIAQDLEMYGETELCLGVDALGLNIYEHDDKLTPKTGFPWSEIRNVSFNDKKFVIKPINKKAPDFGFYAPHLRVNKQILALCMGNHELYMRRRKPDTIEAREEKHQKQLERAQLENKKKKREIAEKERIECEKEELMERLKQIEEQTIKAGGLLEDRSSHGSSWRLQRL
;
A
#
# COMPACT_ATOMS: atom_id res chain seq x y z
N MET A 1 13.26 -0.72 31.77
CA MET A 1 13.77 -1.66 30.76
C MET A 1 14.28 -0.83 29.60
N PRO A 2 15.49 -1.09 29.06
CA PRO A 2 15.98 -0.34 27.91
C PRO A 2 15.11 -0.60 26.69
N GLU A 3 15.03 0.42 25.86
CA GLU A 3 14.16 0.55 24.71
C GLU A 3 14.64 -0.27 23.49
N PRO A 4 13.79 -0.48 22.47
CA PRO A 4 14.22 -1.05 21.19
C PRO A 4 15.47 -0.36 20.63
N ILE A 5 16.36 -1.15 20.01
CA ILE A 5 17.64 -0.64 19.49
C ILE A 5 17.37 0.24 18.25
N ASN A 6 17.43 1.55 18.48
CA ASN A 6 17.46 2.56 17.42
C ASN A 6 18.92 2.87 17.10
N VAL A 7 19.34 2.49 15.90
CA VAL A 7 20.69 2.75 15.39
C VAL A 7 20.67 4.11 14.73
N THR A 8 21.44 5.04 15.29
CA THR A 8 21.58 6.39 14.77
C THR A 8 22.96 6.53 14.13
N VAL A 9 23.02 6.86 12.84
CA VAL A 9 24.28 7.00 12.11
C VAL A 9 24.49 8.45 11.71
N THR A 10 25.46 9.09 12.34
CA THR A 10 25.81 10.52 12.14
C THR A 10 26.85 10.72 11.04
N THR A 11 27.74 9.74 10.83
CA THR A 11 28.75 9.78 9.77
C THR A 11 28.87 8.40 9.13
N MET A 12 28.55 8.30 7.85
CA MET A 12 28.63 7.05 7.08
C MET A 12 29.46 7.30 5.82
N ASP A 13 30.45 6.46 5.56
CA ASP A 13 31.19 6.52 4.30
C ASP A 13 30.19 6.29 3.14
N PRO A 14 30.18 7.14 2.09
CA PRO A 14 29.29 6.96 0.93
C PRO A 14 29.41 5.58 0.25
N LYS A 15 30.52 4.87 0.45
CA LYS A 15 30.78 3.53 -0.07
C LYS A 15 30.24 2.41 0.83
N THR A 16 29.81 2.71 2.05
CA THR A 16 29.32 1.72 3.01
C THR A 16 28.14 0.93 2.43
N THR A 17 28.28 -0.39 2.42
CA THR A 17 27.22 -1.32 2.03
C THR A 17 26.27 -1.57 3.20
N GLY A 18 25.03 -1.99 2.90
CA GLY A 18 24.08 -2.38 3.94
C GLY A 18 24.64 -3.50 4.83
N LYS A 19 25.41 -4.43 4.25
CA LYS A 19 26.11 -5.49 5.00
C LYS A 19 27.13 -4.92 5.98
N GLN A 20 27.98 -3.98 5.56
CA GLN A 20 28.98 -3.37 6.45
C GLN A 20 28.33 -2.64 7.63
N LEU A 21 27.24 -1.92 7.37
CA LEU A 21 26.48 -1.25 8.44
C LEU A 21 25.85 -2.27 9.40
N PHE A 22 25.23 -3.32 8.85
CA PHE A 22 24.62 -4.39 9.63
C PHE A 22 25.66 -5.14 10.49
N ASP A 23 26.81 -5.50 9.89
CA ASP A 23 27.92 -6.18 10.57
C ASP A 23 28.47 -5.33 11.74
N GLN A 24 28.53 -4.00 11.60
CA GLN A 24 28.91 -3.11 12.72
C GLN A 24 27.90 -3.15 13.86
N VAL A 25 26.59 -3.09 13.56
CA VAL A 25 25.54 -3.13 14.58
C VAL A 25 25.57 -4.45 15.35
N VAL A 26 25.65 -5.59 14.66
CA VAL A 26 25.67 -6.91 15.32
C VAL A 26 26.94 -7.10 16.16
N ASN A 27 28.08 -6.56 15.72
CA ASN A 27 29.32 -6.59 16.50
C ASN A 27 29.24 -5.76 17.78
N ILE A 28 28.66 -4.56 17.72
CA ILE A 28 28.46 -3.70 18.91
C ILE A 28 27.50 -4.36 19.90
N VAL A 29 26.44 -4.99 19.41
CA VAL A 29 25.43 -5.69 20.23
C VAL A 29 25.95 -7.04 20.77
N GLY A 30 26.95 -7.64 20.12
CA GLY A 30 27.47 -8.97 20.46
C GLY A 30 26.59 -10.12 19.96
N LEU A 31 25.85 -9.89 18.87
CA LEU A 31 24.88 -10.84 18.32
C LEU A 31 25.50 -11.70 17.20
N ARG A 32 25.42 -13.03 17.33
CA ARG A 32 25.92 -14.01 16.37
C ARG A 32 24.80 -14.63 15.53
N GLU A 33 23.59 -14.72 16.07
CA GLU A 33 22.38 -15.25 15.43
C GLU A 33 21.77 -14.24 14.43
N VAL A 34 22.60 -13.76 13.52
CA VAL A 34 22.31 -12.60 12.66
C VAL A 34 21.21 -12.86 11.63
N TRP A 35 20.94 -14.13 11.32
CA TRP A 35 19.97 -14.54 10.31
C TRP A 35 18.54 -14.12 10.65
N PHE A 36 18.22 -13.87 11.92
CA PHE A 36 16.90 -13.39 12.32
C PHE A 36 16.68 -11.89 12.09
N PHE A 37 17.74 -11.08 11.96
CA PHE A 37 17.64 -9.63 12.08
C PHE A 37 17.85 -8.88 10.76
N GLY A 38 17.37 -7.64 10.74
CA GLY A 38 17.59 -6.69 9.67
C GLY A 38 17.54 -5.25 10.14
N LEU A 39 17.92 -4.33 9.25
CA LEU A 39 17.79 -2.89 9.48
C LEU A 39 16.59 -2.37 8.70
N GLN A 40 15.75 -1.59 9.36
CA GLN A 40 14.60 -0.90 8.77
C GLN A 40 14.81 0.60 8.87
N TYR A 41 14.47 1.35 7.83
CA TYR A 41 14.52 2.81 7.80
C TYR A 41 13.21 3.37 7.27
N VAL A 42 13.08 4.69 7.28
CA VAL A 42 11.98 5.40 6.61
C VAL A 42 12.53 6.00 5.33
N ASP A 43 11.94 5.65 4.19
CA ASP A 43 12.34 6.17 2.89
C ASP A 43 11.95 7.64 2.70
N SER A 44 12.37 8.25 1.59
CA SER A 44 12.04 9.64 1.25
C SER A 44 10.52 9.92 1.20
N LYS A 45 9.71 8.90 0.91
CA LYS A 45 8.25 8.95 0.77
C LYS A 45 7.51 8.68 2.08
N GLY A 46 8.23 8.36 3.17
CA GLY A 46 7.65 8.08 4.47
C GLY A 46 7.26 6.62 4.70
N TYR A 47 7.56 5.71 3.76
CA TYR A 47 7.33 4.29 3.94
C TYR A 47 8.45 3.66 4.77
N SER A 48 8.10 2.63 5.54
CA SER A 48 9.09 1.90 6.30
C SER A 48 9.67 0.78 5.44
N THR A 49 10.95 0.89 5.08
CA THR A 49 11.62 0.01 4.12
C THR A 49 12.77 -0.73 4.79
N ARG A 50 13.00 -1.98 4.36
CA ARG A 50 14.13 -2.78 4.83
C ARG A 50 15.39 -2.50 4.02
N LEU A 51 16.52 -2.38 4.72
CA LEU A 51 17.83 -2.18 4.11
C LEU A 51 18.31 -3.47 3.42
N GLN A 52 18.68 -3.36 2.16
CA GLN A 52 19.27 -4.42 1.36
C GLN A 52 20.78 -4.48 1.64
N LEU A 53 21.25 -5.63 2.11
CA LEU A 53 22.64 -5.81 2.55
C LEU A 53 23.65 -5.78 1.38
N ASN A 54 23.23 -6.18 0.19
CA ASN A 54 24.04 -6.24 -1.03
C ASN A 54 24.17 -4.90 -1.77
N LYS A 55 23.47 -3.85 -1.33
CA LYS A 55 23.51 -2.51 -1.96
C LYS A 55 24.14 -1.49 -1.03
N LYS A 56 24.62 -0.38 -1.60
CA LYS A 56 25.10 0.78 -0.84
C LYS A 56 23.94 1.41 -0.10
N VAL A 57 24.18 1.87 1.13
CA VAL A 57 23.13 2.50 1.95
C VAL A 57 22.64 3.79 1.29
N THR A 58 23.57 4.58 0.75
CA THR A 58 23.30 5.85 0.04
C THR A 58 22.47 5.70 -1.24
N GLN A 59 22.36 4.50 -1.80
CA GLN A 59 21.61 4.20 -3.03
C GLN A 59 20.19 3.68 -2.77
N GLN A 60 19.77 3.57 -1.51
CA GLN A 60 18.49 2.96 -1.12
C GLN A 60 17.45 3.99 -0.66
N ASP A 61 17.55 5.23 -1.12
CA ASP A 61 16.57 6.30 -0.84
C ASP A 61 16.25 6.50 0.66
N VAL A 62 17.28 6.34 1.49
CA VAL A 62 17.19 6.64 2.93
C VAL A 62 16.92 8.13 3.08
N LYS A 63 15.87 8.48 3.84
CA LYS A 63 15.44 9.87 4.03
C LYS A 63 16.60 10.73 4.57
N LYS A 64 17.15 11.59 3.71
CA LYS A 64 18.33 12.44 4.01
C LYS A 64 18.03 13.67 4.87
N GLU A 65 16.76 14.02 5.06
CA GLU A 65 16.35 15.22 5.81
C GLU A 65 16.56 15.12 7.32
N LYS A 66 16.69 13.91 7.87
CA LYS A 66 17.06 13.71 9.27
C LYS A 66 18.53 13.32 9.34
N ASP A 67 19.40 14.30 9.52
CA ASP A 67 20.73 14.06 10.07
C ASP A 67 20.62 14.09 11.60
N PRO A 68 20.91 12.99 12.32
CA PRO A 68 21.46 11.71 11.86
C PRO A 68 20.43 10.73 11.28
N SER A 69 20.89 9.91 10.32
CA SER A 69 20.08 8.86 9.68
C SER A 69 19.65 7.81 10.72
N GLN A 70 18.35 7.52 10.79
CA GLN A 70 17.78 6.60 11.77
C GLN A 70 17.44 5.25 11.15
N PHE A 71 18.03 4.19 11.71
CA PHE A 71 17.73 2.80 11.39
C PHE A 71 17.18 2.11 12.64
N LYS A 72 16.24 1.19 12.45
CA LYS A 72 15.70 0.33 13.50
C LYS A 72 16.26 -1.07 13.28
N PHE A 73 16.96 -1.60 14.28
CA PHE A 73 17.41 -2.99 14.27
C PHE A 73 16.27 -3.87 14.77
N ARG A 74 15.72 -4.72 13.90
CA ARG A 74 14.50 -5.48 14.17
C ARG A 74 14.62 -6.92 13.68
N ALA A 75 13.96 -7.84 14.38
CA ALA A 75 13.75 -9.19 13.90
C ALA A 75 12.92 -9.15 12.62
N LYS A 76 13.45 -9.77 11.57
CA LYS A 76 12.85 -9.93 10.25
C LYS A 76 12.23 -11.32 10.09
N PHE A 77 12.91 -12.33 10.61
CA PHE A 77 12.48 -13.72 10.57
C PHE A 77 12.27 -14.19 12.00
N PHE A 78 11.21 -14.96 12.22
CA PHE A 78 10.88 -15.53 13.51
C PHE A 78 11.23 -17.02 13.51
N PRO A 79 11.72 -17.56 14.64
CA PRO A 79 11.94 -19.00 14.77
C PRO A 79 10.61 -19.76 14.74
N GLU A 80 10.65 -21.02 14.33
CA GLU A 80 9.55 -21.98 14.46
C GLU A 80 9.40 -22.44 15.92
N ASP A 81 10.52 -22.66 16.62
CA ASP A 81 10.54 -22.91 18.08
C ASP A 81 11.52 -21.98 18.77
N VAL A 82 10.99 -21.07 19.58
CA VAL A 82 11.79 -20.09 20.33
C VAL A 82 12.76 -20.72 21.33
N SER A 83 12.46 -21.91 21.84
CA SER A 83 13.25 -22.58 22.89
C SER A 83 14.48 -23.27 22.31
N GLU A 84 14.34 -23.82 21.10
CA GLU A 84 15.40 -24.56 20.41
C GLU A 84 16.29 -23.64 19.56
N GLU A 85 15.70 -22.62 18.94
CA GLU A 85 16.42 -21.79 17.96
C GLU A 85 17.04 -20.52 18.54
N LEU A 86 16.54 -19.98 19.67
CA LEU A 86 17.09 -18.77 20.28
C LEU A 86 18.14 -19.13 21.33
N ILE A 87 19.41 -19.12 20.92
CA ILE A 87 20.53 -19.62 21.72
C ILE A 87 21.08 -18.54 22.64
N GLN A 88 21.34 -17.32 22.14
CA GLN A 88 21.95 -16.27 22.94
C GLN A 88 20.91 -15.47 23.74
N GLU A 89 21.24 -15.14 25.00
CA GLU A 89 20.42 -14.29 25.87
C GLU A 89 20.08 -12.94 25.22
N ILE A 90 21.01 -12.35 24.46
CA ILE A 90 20.77 -11.10 23.75
C ILE A 90 19.71 -11.25 22.65
N THR A 91 19.71 -12.38 21.94
CA THR A 91 18.72 -12.70 20.91
C THR A 91 17.34 -12.91 21.54
N GLN A 92 17.26 -13.73 22.58
CA GLN A 92 16.03 -13.95 23.36
C GLN A 92 15.44 -12.63 23.86
N ARG A 93 16.29 -11.77 24.44
CA ARG A 93 15.88 -10.46 24.94
C ARG A 93 15.34 -9.55 23.83
N LEU A 94 15.98 -9.53 22.65
CA LEU A 94 15.53 -8.70 21.53
C LEU A 94 14.20 -9.18 20.95
N PHE A 95 14.01 -10.49 20.85
CA PHE A 95 12.72 -11.08 20.46
C PHE A 95 11.64 -10.76 21.49
N PHE A 96 11.90 -10.97 22.78
CA PHE A 96 10.99 -10.64 23.87
C PHE A 96 10.50 -9.18 23.77
N LEU A 97 11.44 -8.24 23.63
CA LEU A 97 11.09 -6.82 23.51
C LEU A 97 10.27 -6.53 22.25
N ARG A 98 10.60 -7.15 21.11
CA ARG A 98 9.88 -6.96 19.84
C ARG A 98 8.45 -7.49 19.91
N VAL A 99 8.27 -8.71 20.40
CA VAL A 99 6.98 -9.39 20.50
C VAL A 99 6.09 -8.68 21.53
N LYS A 100 6.66 -8.30 22.68
CA LYS A 100 5.95 -7.50 23.68
C LYS A 100 5.50 -6.15 23.12
N GLU A 101 6.37 -5.46 22.37
CA GLU A 101 5.99 -4.21 21.69
C GLU A 101 4.87 -4.43 20.66
N ALA A 102 4.92 -5.54 19.91
CA ALA A 102 3.90 -5.89 18.92
C ALA A 102 2.52 -6.13 19.57
N ILE A 103 2.48 -6.90 20.66
CA ILE A 103 1.26 -7.20 21.41
C ILE A 103 0.68 -5.92 22.02
N LEU A 104 1.51 -5.09 22.65
CA LEU A 104 1.06 -3.83 23.26
C LEU A 104 0.58 -2.77 22.25
N LYS A 105 1.02 -2.88 20.99
CA LYS A 105 0.58 -2.01 19.89
C LYS A 105 -0.62 -2.56 19.12
N ASP A 106 -1.21 -3.68 19.56
CA ASP A 106 -2.25 -4.40 18.84
C ASP A 106 -1.81 -4.90 17.45
N GLU A 107 -0.51 -5.00 17.16
CA GLU A 107 0.04 -5.59 15.93
C GLU A 107 -0.18 -7.12 15.93
N ILE A 108 0.01 -7.76 17.09
CA ILE A 108 -0.31 -9.18 17.32
C ILE A 108 -1.57 -9.23 18.16
N TYR A 109 -2.63 -9.86 17.64
CA TYR A 109 -3.83 -10.09 18.43
C TYR A 109 -3.53 -11.07 19.57
N CYS A 110 -3.86 -10.65 20.79
CA CYS A 110 -3.69 -11.46 21.99
C CYS A 110 -5.02 -11.48 22.77
N PRO A 111 -5.60 -12.67 23.03
CA PRO A 111 -6.77 -12.78 23.89
C PRO A 111 -6.51 -12.24 25.29
N THR A 112 -7.52 -11.69 25.95
CA THR A 112 -7.38 -11.01 27.25
C THR A 112 -6.75 -11.90 28.32
N GLU A 113 -7.15 -13.16 28.41
CA GLU A 113 -6.61 -14.12 29.39
C GLU A 113 -5.11 -14.38 29.15
N THR A 114 -4.72 -14.55 27.88
CA THR A 114 -3.32 -14.70 27.49
C THR A 114 -2.52 -13.41 27.73
N ALA A 115 -3.12 -12.24 27.48
CA ALA A 115 -2.48 -10.95 27.69
C ALA A 115 -2.14 -10.70 29.17
N VAL A 116 -3.02 -11.13 30.09
CA VAL A 116 -2.78 -11.07 31.55
C VAL A 116 -1.61 -11.95 31.96
N LEU A 117 -1.54 -13.18 31.45
CA LEU A 117 -0.43 -14.10 31.72
C LEU A 117 0.89 -13.59 31.12
N LEU A 118 0.87 -13.08 29.88
CA LEU A 118 2.04 -12.47 29.27
C LEU A 118 2.50 -11.24 30.07
N ALA A 119 1.57 -10.43 30.57
CA ALA A 119 1.92 -9.28 31.41
C ALA A 119 2.60 -9.70 32.73
N SER A 120 2.21 -10.81 33.36
CA SER A 120 2.87 -11.28 34.59
C SER A 120 4.31 -11.74 34.33
N TYR A 121 4.57 -12.46 33.24
CA TYR A 121 5.94 -12.76 32.80
C TYR A 121 6.74 -11.50 32.45
N ALA A 122 6.13 -10.49 31.81
CA ALA A 122 6.83 -9.24 31.54
C ALA A 122 7.22 -8.48 32.82
N VAL A 123 6.38 -8.54 33.86
CA VAL A 123 6.65 -7.96 35.18
C VAL A 123 7.77 -8.71 35.90
N GLN A 124 7.73 -10.05 35.90
CA GLN A 124 8.80 -10.89 36.48
C GLN A 124 10.14 -10.62 35.77
N ALA A 125 10.16 -10.55 34.44
CA ALA A 125 11.37 -10.22 33.68
C ALA A 125 11.90 -8.80 34.00
N LYS A 126 11.01 -7.84 34.30
CA LYS A 126 11.37 -6.45 34.59
C LYS A 126 11.89 -6.24 36.01
N TYR A 127 11.19 -6.80 36.98
CA TYR A 127 11.42 -6.47 38.38
C TYR A 127 11.98 -7.64 39.19
N GLY A 128 12.02 -8.85 38.65
CA GLY A 128 12.29 -10.08 39.40
C GLY A 128 11.19 -10.39 40.40
N ASP A 129 11.48 -11.31 41.32
CA ASP A 129 10.51 -11.84 42.29
C ASP A 129 9.67 -10.79 43.00
N TYR A 130 8.39 -11.12 43.18
CA TYR A 130 7.48 -10.30 43.95
C TYR A 130 7.86 -10.25 45.44
N ASN A 131 8.00 -9.03 45.96
CA ASN A 131 8.22 -8.75 47.37
C ASN A 131 7.10 -7.86 47.92
N LYS A 132 6.29 -8.44 48.83
CA LYS A 132 5.16 -7.79 49.51
C LYS A 132 5.57 -6.56 50.33
N GLU A 133 6.82 -6.46 50.78
CA GLU A 133 7.28 -5.34 51.62
C GLU A 133 7.72 -4.11 50.82
N ILE A 134 8.08 -4.29 49.55
CA ILE A 134 8.61 -3.23 48.68
C ILE A 134 7.56 -2.74 47.69
N ARG A 135 6.57 -3.58 47.35
CA ARG A 135 5.61 -3.31 46.27
C ARG A 135 4.21 -3.09 46.82
N ASN A 136 3.88 -1.81 46.99
CA ASN A 136 2.53 -1.37 47.34
C ASN A 136 1.57 -1.51 46.14
N PRO A 137 0.25 -1.57 46.39
CA PRO A 137 -0.77 -1.49 45.33
C PRO A 137 -0.50 -0.28 44.41
N GLY A 138 -0.49 -0.48 43.09
CA GLY A 138 -0.17 0.55 42.10
C GLY A 138 1.30 0.61 41.63
N TYR A 139 2.18 -0.32 42.02
CA TYR A 139 3.55 -0.37 41.46
C TYR A 139 3.61 -0.63 39.95
N LEU A 140 2.50 -1.14 39.37
CA LEU A 140 2.32 -1.37 37.94
C LEU A 140 1.65 -0.19 37.22
N ALA A 141 1.20 0.85 37.93
CA ALA A 141 0.42 1.96 37.37
C ALA A 141 1.19 2.78 36.31
N ASN A 142 2.53 2.74 36.34
CA ASN A 142 3.39 3.39 35.34
C ASN A 142 3.76 2.47 34.16
N ASP A 143 3.46 1.17 34.24
CA ASP A 143 3.74 0.25 33.15
C ASP A 143 2.56 0.19 32.18
N ARG A 144 2.85 0.45 30.90
CA ARG A 144 1.91 0.23 29.79
C ARG A 144 1.70 -1.28 29.61
N LEU A 145 0.93 -1.90 30.48
CA LEU A 145 0.59 -3.33 30.43
C LEU A 145 -0.80 -3.52 29.85
N LEU A 146 -1.84 -3.00 30.50
CA LEU A 146 -3.23 -3.00 30.02
C LEU A 146 -4.03 -1.82 30.64
N PRO A 147 -5.00 -1.22 29.93
CA PRO A 147 -5.78 -0.09 30.44
C PRO A 147 -6.93 -0.59 31.33
N GLN A 148 -6.70 -0.83 32.63
CA GLN A 148 -7.71 -0.81 33.72
C GLN A 148 -7.11 -1.36 35.03
N GLN A 149 -7.42 -0.73 36.18
CA GLN A 149 -7.00 -1.16 37.52
C GLN A 149 -7.41 -2.60 37.89
N GLN A 150 -8.49 -3.14 37.29
CA GLN A 150 -8.96 -4.51 37.54
C GLN A 150 -7.99 -5.61 37.07
N TRP A 151 -7.06 -5.28 36.17
CA TRP A 151 -6.08 -6.25 35.66
C TRP A 151 -4.84 -6.33 36.56
N GLU A 152 -4.54 -5.29 37.34
CA GLU A 152 -3.34 -5.25 38.20
C GLU A 152 -3.36 -6.37 39.25
N GLU A 153 -4.50 -6.61 39.89
CA GLU A 153 -4.67 -7.68 40.88
C GLU A 153 -4.46 -9.07 40.26
N ARG A 154 -5.03 -9.30 39.05
CA ARG A 154 -4.84 -10.56 38.31
C ARG A 154 -3.38 -10.77 37.92
N ILE A 155 -2.71 -9.73 37.42
CA ILE A 155 -1.28 -9.78 37.05
C ILE A 155 -0.42 -10.03 38.30
N GLN A 156 -0.74 -9.40 39.42
CA GLN A 156 -0.02 -9.57 40.67
C GLN A 156 -0.13 -11.00 41.20
N ASN A 157 -1.32 -11.61 41.17
CA ASN A 157 -1.51 -12.99 41.60
C ASN A 157 -0.63 -13.96 40.80
N TRP A 158 -0.60 -13.81 39.47
CA TRP A 158 0.30 -14.60 38.63
C TRP A 158 1.78 -14.31 38.88
N HIS A 159 2.13 -13.04 39.13
CA HIS A 159 3.52 -12.67 39.43
C HIS A 159 4.02 -13.26 40.75
N GLU A 160 3.16 -13.47 41.75
CA GLU A 160 3.50 -14.22 42.96
C GLU A 160 3.85 -15.68 42.67
N GLU A 161 3.17 -16.31 41.70
CA GLU A 161 3.43 -17.71 41.30
C GLU A 161 4.75 -17.89 40.54
N HIS A 162 5.27 -16.83 39.91
CA HIS A 162 6.50 -16.87 39.14
C HIS A 162 7.78 -16.74 39.98
N ARG A 163 7.67 -16.81 41.32
CA ARG A 163 8.79 -16.68 42.25
C ARG A 163 9.89 -17.72 41.95
N GLY A 164 11.13 -17.26 41.89
CA GLY A 164 12.31 -18.09 41.62
C GLY A 164 12.62 -18.26 40.14
N ILE A 165 11.74 -17.81 39.24
CA ILE A 165 12.03 -17.78 37.81
C ILE A 165 12.99 -16.62 37.53
N GLN A 166 14.14 -16.94 36.94
CA GLN A 166 15.12 -15.93 36.51
C GLN A 166 14.55 -15.05 35.39
N ARG A 167 15.13 -13.85 35.20
CA ARG A 167 14.62 -12.89 34.20
C ARG A 167 14.65 -13.49 32.79
N GLU A 168 15.70 -14.23 32.49
CA GLU A 168 15.94 -14.91 31.22
C GLU A 168 14.88 -16.01 30.99
N GLY A 169 14.64 -16.84 32.01
CA GLY A 169 13.57 -17.84 31.97
C GLY A 169 12.19 -17.23 31.74
N SER A 170 11.90 -16.12 32.42
CA SER A 170 10.65 -15.38 32.25
C SER A 170 10.50 -14.75 30.85
N MET A 171 11.59 -14.32 30.21
CA MET A 171 11.56 -13.84 28.82
C MET A 171 11.31 -14.99 27.84
N MET A 172 11.90 -16.15 28.10
CA MET A 172 11.71 -17.35 27.28
C MET A 172 10.27 -17.87 27.41
N ASP A 173 9.72 -17.99 28.62
CA ASP A 173 8.36 -18.48 28.81
C ASP A 173 7.31 -17.50 28.26
N TYR A 174 7.58 -16.19 28.31
CA TYR A 174 6.79 -15.20 27.56
C TYR A 174 6.77 -15.51 26.06
N LEU A 175 7.93 -15.79 25.46
CA LEU A 175 8.05 -16.08 24.04
C LEU A 175 7.37 -17.40 23.67
N LYS A 176 7.49 -18.44 24.49
CA LYS A 176 6.82 -19.73 24.27
C LYS A 176 5.30 -19.59 24.22
N ILE A 177 4.73 -18.76 25.09
CA ILE A 177 3.28 -18.51 25.05
C ILE A 177 2.92 -17.63 23.85
N ALA A 178 3.76 -16.65 23.53
CA ALA A 178 3.50 -15.75 22.42
C ALA A 178 3.64 -16.44 21.05
N GLN A 179 4.48 -17.47 20.92
CA GLN A 179 4.67 -18.20 19.65
C GLN A 179 3.40 -18.94 19.20
N ASP A 180 2.56 -19.35 20.17
CA ASP A 180 1.30 -20.04 19.91
C ASP A 180 0.16 -19.07 19.53
N LEU A 181 0.40 -17.76 19.55
CA LEU A 181 -0.58 -16.78 19.07
C LEU A 181 -0.72 -16.86 17.55
N GLU A 182 -1.95 -16.85 17.06
CA GLU A 182 -2.28 -17.02 15.64
C GLU A 182 -1.62 -15.99 14.70
N MET A 183 -1.19 -14.84 15.21
CA MET A 183 -0.53 -13.76 14.45
C MET A 183 0.98 -13.65 14.74
N TYR A 184 1.56 -14.58 15.49
CA TYR A 184 2.98 -14.56 15.82
C TYR A 184 3.83 -14.80 14.57
N GLY A 185 4.82 -13.96 14.33
CA GLY A 185 5.70 -14.06 13.16
C GLY A 185 5.06 -13.71 11.82
N GLU A 186 3.76 -13.41 11.80
CA GLU A 186 3.03 -13.02 10.60
C GLU A 186 3.48 -11.65 10.07
N THR A 187 3.68 -11.57 8.75
CA THR A 187 4.10 -10.32 8.08
C THR A 187 2.90 -9.47 7.71
N GLU A 188 3.05 -8.14 7.77
CA GLU A 188 2.03 -7.23 7.24
C GLU A 188 1.80 -7.48 5.74
N LEU A 189 0.57 -7.85 5.40
CA LEU A 189 0.11 -8.05 4.03
C LEU A 189 -0.97 -7.01 3.71
N CYS A 190 -1.05 -6.62 2.44
CA CYS A 190 -2.09 -5.72 1.96
C CYS A 190 -3.17 -6.54 1.24
N LEU A 191 -4.44 -6.34 1.62
CA LEU A 191 -5.58 -6.89 0.90
C LEU A 191 -6.10 -5.86 -0.12
N GLY A 192 -6.16 -6.25 -1.38
CA GLY A 192 -6.90 -5.54 -2.42
C GLY A 192 -8.28 -6.16 -2.64
N VAL A 193 -9.30 -5.32 -2.70
CA VAL A 193 -10.67 -5.70 -3.07
C VAL A 193 -11.02 -5.00 -4.37
N ASP A 194 -11.30 -5.75 -5.43
CA ASP A 194 -11.62 -5.18 -6.73
C ASP A 194 -12.84 -5.84 -7.41
N ALA A 195 -13.14 -5.39 -8.62
CA ALA A 195 -14.26 -5.86 -9.42
C ALA A 195 -14.14 -7.31 -9.90
N LEU A 196 -12.95 -7.91 -9.82
CA LEU A 196 -12.62 -9.26 -10.30
C LEU A 196 -12.49 -10.26 -9.14
N GLY A 197 -12.02 -9.82 -7.97
CA GLY A 197 -11.87 -10.66 -6.80
C GLY A 197 -11.17 -9.98 -5.63
N LEU A 198 -10.51 -10.81 -4.82
CA LEU A 198 -9.65 -10.42 -3.72
C LEU A 198 -8.20 -10.73 -4.07
N ASN A 199 -7.28 -9.82 -3.77
CA ASN A 199 -5.86 -9.99 -4.06
C ASN A 199 -5.04 -9.70 -2.80
N ILE A 200 -3.99 -10.49 -2.58
CA ILE A 200 -3.07 -10.34 -1.45
C ILE A 200 -1.73 -9.88 -2.00
N TYR A 201 -1.22 -8.81 -1.42
CA TYR A 201 0.02 -8.16 -1.79
C TYR A 201 0.97 -8.17 -0.61
N GLU A 202 2.27 -8.17 -0.90
CA GLU A 202 3.23 -7.81 0.13
C GLU A 202 3.09 -6.33 0.47
N HIS A 203 3.45 -5.96 1.70
CA HIS A 203 3.46 -4.55 2.10
C HIS A 203 4.32 -3.67 1.16
N ASP A 204 5.44 -4.22 0.69
CA ASP A 204 6.45 -3.51 -0.10
C ASP A 204 6.21 -3.57 -1.63
N ASP A 205 5.37 -4.48 -2.13
CA ASP A 205 4.99 -4.60 -3.54
C ASP A 205 3.46 -4.69 -3.68
N LYS A 206 2.86 -3.55 -4.06
CA LYS A 206 1.42 -3.40 -4.30
C LYS A 206 1.02 -3.56 -5.77
N LEU A 207 1.96 -3.85 -6.66
CA LEU A 207 1.70 -4.01 -8.08
C LEU A 207 1.44 -5.47 -8.44
N THR A 208 2.21 -6.38 -7.85
CA THR A 208 2.13 -7.81 -8.14
C THR A 208 1.39 -8.55 -7.03
N PRO A 209 0.19 -9.09 -7.28
CA PRO A 209 -0.50 -9.89 -6.27
C PRO A 209 0.23 -11.23 -6.09
N LYS A 210 0.50 -11.60 -4.83
CA LYS A 210 1.04 -12.92 -4.44
C LYS A 210 -0.01 -14.02 -4.54
N THR A 211 -1.24 -13.70 -4.16
CA THR A 211 -2.35 -14.66 -4.14
C THR A 211 -3.62 -13.93 -4.55
N GLY A 212 -4.40 -14.52 -5.45
CA GLY A 212 -5.66 -13.97 -5.93
C GLY A 212 -6.80 -14.96 -5.74
N PHE A 213 -7.96 -14.44 -5.35
CA PHE A 213 -9.22 -15.18 -5.19
C PHE A 213 -10.29 -14.52 -6.07
N PRO A 214 -10.52 -15.04 -7.29
CA PRO A 214 -11.60 -14.56 -8.14
C PRO A 214 -12.97 -14.69 -7.46
N TRP A 215 -13.90 -13.77 -7.75
CA TRP A 215 -15.26 -13.85 -7.18
C TRP A 215 -16.00 -15.16 -7.51
N SER A 216 -15.65 -15.83 -8.62
CA SER A 216 -16.18 -17.15 -8.97
C SER A 216 -15.68 -18.30 -8.10
N GLU A 217 -14.61 -18.10 -7.33
CA GLU A 217 -14.01 -19.13 -6.48
C GLU A 217 -14.37 -18.94 -5.00
N ILE A 218 -15.03 -17.85 -4.65
CA ILE A 218 -15.41 -17.49 -3.29
C ILE A 218 -16.86 -17.94 -3.04
N ARG A 219 -17.05 -18.80 -2.03
CA ARG A 219 -18.37 -19.26 -1.57
C ARG A 219 -18.96 -18.32 -0.55
N ASN A 220 -18.15 -17.92 0.43
CA ASN A 220 -18.59 -17.09 1.54
C ASN A 220 -17.41 -16.27 2.07
N VAL A 221 -17.72 -15.09 2.58
CA VAL A 221 -16.79 -14.25 3.33
C VAL A 221 -17.44 -13.87 4.65
N SER A 222 -16.70 -13.99 5.73
CA SER A 222 -17.21 -13.72 7.08
C SER A 222 -16.07 -13.27 7.98
N PHE A 223 -16.37 -12.58 9.07
CA PHE A 223 -15.37 -12.28 10.08
C PHE A 223 -15.92 -12.53 11.49
N ASN A 224 -15.03 -12.84 12.41
CA ASN A 224 -15.27 -12.89 13.84
C ASN A 224 -14.21 -12.04 14.55
N ASP A 225 -14.65 -10.96 15.19
CA ASP A 225 -13.78 -9.94 15.79
C ASP A 225 -12.70 -9.42 14.81
N LYS A 226 -11.41 -9.68 15.08
CA LYS A 226 -10.30 -9.30 14.19
C LYS A 226 -10.05 -10.30 13.05
N LYS A 227 -10.55 -11.54 13.13
CA LYS A 227 -10.30 -12.61 12.16
C LYS A 227 -11.31 -12.57 11.01
N PHE A 228 -10.83 -12.37 9.79
CA PHE A 228 -11.61 -12.49 8.55
C PHE A 228 -11.34 -13.83 7.88
N VAL A 229 -12.36 -14.46 7.32
CA VAL A 229 -12.30 -15.80 6.71
C VAL A 229 -12.97 -15.77 5.34
N ILE A 230 -12.24 -16.22 4.33
CA ILE A 230 -12.68 -16.43 2.95
C ILE A 230 -12.81 -17.94 2.73
N LYS A 231 -14.03 -18.40 2.44
CA LYS A 231 -14.30 -19.81 2.17
C LYS A 231 -14.38 -20.04 0.67
N PRO A 232 -13.56 -20.93 0.09
CA PRO A 232 -13.63 -21.22 -1.33
C PRO A 232 -14.90 -22.04 -1.69
N ILE A 233 -15.29 -22.01 -2.96
CA ILE A 233 -16.35 -22.89 -3.50
C ILE A 233 -15.91 -24.34 -3.44
N ASN A 234 -14.64 -24.62 -3.73
CA ASN A 234 -14.10 -25.96 -3.60
C ASN A 234 -14.00 -26.36 -2.12
N LYS A 235 -14.87 -27.26 -1.65
CA LYS A 235 -14.88 -27.73 -0.25
C LYS A 235 -13.60 -28.47 0.17
N LYS A 236 -12.78 -28.91 -0.79
CA LYS A 236 -11.48 -29.54 -0.50
C LYS A 236 -10.36 -28.52 -0.30
N ALA A 237 -10.54 -27.28 -0.76
CA ALA A 237 -9.56 -26.23 -0.56
C ALA A 237 -9.72 -25.66 0.86
N PRO A 238 -8.60 -25.34 1.54
CA PRO A 238 -8.65 -24.80 2.89
C PRO A 238 -9.31 -23.42 2.93
N ASP A 239 -9.96 -23.10 4.05
CA ASP A 239 -10.47 -21.76 4.33
C ASP A 239 -9.27 -20.80 4.47
N PHE A 240 -9.33 -19.64 3.83
CA PHE A 240 -8.28 -18.62 3.92
C PHE A 240 -8.63 -17.60 5.00
N GLY A 241 -7.88 -17.57 6.08
CA GLY A 241 -8.06 -16.64 7.19
C GLY A 241 -6.99 -15.55 7.23
N PHE A 242 -7.37 -14.31 7.52
CA PHE A 242 -6.43 -13.22 7.81
C PHE A 242 -6.97 -12.33 8.93
N TYR A 243 -6.11 -11.50 9.51
CA TYR A 243 -6.48 -10.61 10.61
C TYR A 243 -6.40 -9.16 10.17
N ALA A 244 -7.42 -8.38 10.52
CA ALA A 244 -7.40 -6.94 10.37
C ALA A 244 -7.14 -6.28 11.73
N PRO A 245 -6.42 -5.13 11.77
CA PRO A 245 -6.06 -4.47 13.02
C PRO A 245 -7.27 -4.01 13.84
N HIS A 246 -8.39 -3.69 13.17
CA HIS A 246 -9.60 -3.20 13.83
C HIS A 246 -10.88 -3.82 13.23
N LEU A 247 -11.86 -4.09 14.11
CA LEU A 247 -13.20 -4.58 13.73
C LEU A 247 -13.89 -3.71 12.66
N ARG A 248 -13.69 -2.39 12.71
CA ARG A 248 -14.24 -1.45 11.72
C ARG A 248 -13.73 -1.72 10.30
N VAL A 249 -12.46 -2.13 10.18
CA VAL A 249 -11.84 -2.48 8.90
C VAL A 249 -12.48 -3.76 8.37
N ASN A 250 -12.67 -4.78 9.21
CA ASN A 250 -13.38 -6.02 8.81
C ASN A 250 -14.81 -5.75 8.31
N LYS A 251 -15.56 -4.86 8.97
CA LYS A 251 -16.89 -4.43 8.51
C LYS A 251 -16.84 -3.77 7.13
N GLN A 252 -15.85 -2.91 6.90
CA GLN A 252 -15.66 -2.23 5.62
C GLN A 252 -15.25 -3.19 4.51
N ILE A 253 -14.31 -4.10 4.78
CA ILE A 253 -13.91 -5.16 3.85
C ILE A 253 -15.12 -6.00 3.47
N LEU A 254 -15.92 -6.46 4.45
CA LEU A 254 -17.11 -7.26 4.18
C LEU A 254 -18.11 -6.52 3.27
N ALA A 255 -18.39 -5.25 3.55
CA ALA A 255 -19.29 -4.44 2.73
C ALA A 255 -18.80 -4.30 1.29
N LEU A 256 -17.50 -4.06 1.10
CA LEU A 256 -16.87 -4.00 -0.23
C LEU A 256 -16.94 -5.35 -0.95
N CYS A 257 -16.69 -6.46 -0.25
CA CYS A 257 -16.80 -7.79 -0.82
C CYS A 257 -18.22 -8.10 -1.28
N MET A 258 -19.21 -7.82 -0.43
CA MET A 258 -20.62 -8.04 -0.76
C MET A 258 -21.05 -7.22 -1.98
N GLY A 259 -20.73 -5.92 -2.01
CA GLY A 259 -21.08 -5.05 -3.13
C GLY A 259 -20.39 -5.42 -4.45
N ASN A 260 -19.08 -5.73 -4.41
CA ASN A 260 -18.36 -6.17 -5.61
C ASN A 260 -18.83 -7.54 -6.10
N HIS A 261 -19.09 -8.50 -5.20
CA HIS A 261 -19.61 -9.80 -5.56
C HIS A 261 -21.03 -9.72 -6.17
N GLU A 262 -21.90 -8.88 -5.62
CA GLU A 262 -23.24 -8.65 -6.17
C GLU A 262 -23.17 -8.08 -7.60
N LEU A 263 -22.34 -7.06 -7.82
CA LEU A 263 -22.11 -6.49 -9.15
C LEU A 263 -21.48 -7.50 -10.11
N TYR A 264 -20.54 -8.31 -9.62
CA TYR A 264 -19.91 -9.38 -10.39
C TYR A 264 -20.93 -10.43 -10.86
N MET A 265 -21.87 -10.82 -9.99
CA MET A 265 -22.96 -11.74 -10.31
C MET A 265 -23.96 -11.10 -11.28
N ARG A 266 -24.30 -9.82 -11.08
CA ARG A 266 -25.18 -9.07 -11.98
C ARG A 266 -24.62 -9.00 -13.40
N ARG A 267 -23.32 -8.74 -13.56
CA ARG A 267 -22.64 -8.71 -14.88
C ARG A 267 -22.63 -10.05 -15.64
N ARG A 268 -22.85 -11.17 -14.93
CA ARG A 268 -22.88 -12.52 -15.52
C ARG A 268 -24.28 -13.05 -15.78
N LYS A 269 -25.30 -12.37 -15.25
CA LYS A 269 -26.70 -12.62 -15.63
C LYS A 269 -27.00 -11.84 -16.92
N PRO A 270 -27.87 -12.35 -17.79
CA PRO A 270 -28.36 -11.57 -18.92
C PRO A 270 -29.00 -10.27 -18.41
N ASP A 271 -28.78 -9.17 -19.14
CA ASP A 271 -29.30 -7.85 -18.80
C ASP A 271 -30.83 -7.91 -18.58
N THR A 272 -31.34 -7.14 -17.62
CA THR A 272 -32.78 -6.99 -17.43
C THR A 272 -33.39 -6.33 -18.66
N ILE A 273 -34.67 -6.63 -18.95
CA ILE A 273 -35.40 -6.10 -20.11
C ILE A 273 -35.32 -4.57 -20.14
N GLU A 274 -35.54 -3.93 -18.99
CA GLU A 274 -35.43 -2.47 -18.82
C GLU A 274 -34.04 -1.92 -19.17
N ALA A 275 -32.96 -2.58 -18.72
CA ALA A 275 -31.60 -2.14 -19.01
C ALA A 275 -31.27 -2.28 -20.51
N ARG A 276 -31.81 -3.31 -21.17
CA ARG A 276 -31.65 -3.52 -22.61
C ARG A 276 -32.40 -2.46 -23.41
N GLU A 277 -33.64 -2.14 -23.02
CA GLU A 277 -34.47 -1.11 -23.63
C GLU A 277 -33.85 0.29 -23.45
N GLU A 278 -33.39 0.63 -22.25
CA GLU A 278 -32.75 1.92 -22.00
C GLU A 278 -31.44 2.06 -22.80
N LYS A 279 -30.64 1.00 -22.88
CA LYS A 279 -29.40 0.97 -23.67
C LYS A 279 -29.69 1.10 -25.17
N HIS A 280 -30.76 0.47 -25.67
CA HIS A 280 -31.21 0.60 -27.04
C HIS A 280 -31.70 2.03 -27.34
N GLN A 281 -32.49 2.61 -26.44
CA GLN A 281 -32.99 3.98 -26.55
C GLN A 281 -31.85 5.00 -26.60
N LYS A 282 -30.87 4.89 -25.69
CA LYS A 282 -29.67 5.75 -25.70
C LYS A 282 -28.81 5.56 -26.94
N GLN A 283 -28.73 4.35 -27.50
CA GLN A 283 -28.05 4.11 -28.78
C GLN A 283 -28.77 4.80 -29.94
N LEU A 284 -30.09 4.69 -30.00
CA LEU A 284 -30.92 5.38 -30.99
C LEU A 284 -30.77 6.90 -30.88
N GLU A 285 -30.83 7.48 -29.67
CA GLU A 285 -30.62 8.90 -29.45
C GLU A 285 -29.23 9.36 -29.90
N ARG A 286 -28.17 8.61 -29.56
CA ARG A 286 -26.80 8.91 -30.02
C ARG A 286 -26.68 8.85 -31.53
N ALA A 287 -27.25 7.82 -32.17
CA ALA A 287 -27.23 7.68 -33.63
C ALA A 287 -28.01 8.81 -34.32
N GLN A 288 -29.14 9.22 -33.74
CA GLN A 288 -29.92 10.37 -34.24
C GLN A 288 -29.14 11.68 -34.12
N LEU A 289 -28.45 11.90 -32.99
CA LEU A 289 -27.63 13.10 -32.78
C LEU A 289 -26.45 13.12 -33.76
N GLU A 290 -25.77 11.99 -33.96
CA GLU A 290 -24.65 11.88 -34.90
C GLU A 290 -25.11 12.10 -36.35
N ASN A 291 -26.25 11.53 -36.75
CA ASN A 291 -26.83 11.78 -38.06
C ASN A 291 -27.23 13.24 -38.27
N LYS A 292 -27.81 13.90 -37.25
CA LYS A 292 -28.11 15.34 -37.30
C LYS A 292 -26.83 16.16 -37.45
N LYS A 293 -25.75 15.80 -36.75
CA LYS A 293 -24.45 16.46 -36.86
C LYS A 293 -23.83 16.29 -38.26
N LYS A 294 -23.80 15.06 -38.78
CA LYS A 294 -23.33 14.78 -40.15
C LYS A 294 -24.11 15.54 -41.21
N LYS A 295 -25.45 15.59 -41.11
CA LYS A 295 -26.28 16.37 -42.03
C LYS A 295 -25.96 17.86 -41.99
N ARG A 296 -25.71 18.43 -40.80
CA ARG A 296 -25.28 19.83 -40.67
C ARG A 296 -23.91 20.07 -41.29
N GLU A 297 -22.94 19.19 -41.05
CA GLU A 297 -21.60 19.30 -41.65
C GLU A 297 -21.63 19.17 -43.18
N ILE A 298 -22.46 18.29 -43.73
CA ILE A 298 -22.64 18.16 -45.19
C ILE A 298 -23.26 19.44 -45.75
N ALA A 299 -24.34 19.95 -45.14
CA ALA A 299 -24.97 21.18 -45.59
C ALA A 299 -24.03 22.40 -45.50
N GLU A 300 -23.20 22.48 -44.45
CA GLU A 300 -22.17 23.51 -44.31
C GLU A 300 -21.12 23.42 -45.44
N LYS A 301 -20.64 22.20 -45.74
CA LYS A 301 -19.69 21.97 -46.83
C LYS A 301 -20.26 22.33 -48.19
N GLU A 302 -21.49 21.92 -48.48
CA GLU A 302 -22.20 22.27 -49.72
C GLU A 302 -22.35 23.79 -49.85
N ARG A 303 -22.66 24.50 -48.76
CA ARG A 303 -22.72 25.97 -48.77
C ARG A 303 -21.37 26.61 -49.06
N ILE A 304 -20.31 26.15 -48.41
CA ILE A 304 -18.94 26.66 -48.64
C ILE A 304 -18.51 26.37 -50.08
N GLU A 305 -18.86 25.22 -50.64
CA GLU A 305 -18.53 24.85 -52.02
C GLU A 305 -19.27 25.73 -53.03
N CYS A 306 -20.57 25.97 -52.84
CA CYS A 306 -21.33 26.94 -53.64
C CYS A 306 -20.76 28.36 -53.56
N GLU A 307 -20.42 28.86 -52.35
CA GLU A 307 -19.81 30.18 -52.17
C GLU A 307 -18.43 30.28 -52.85
N LYS A 308 -17.65 29.19 -52.81
CA LYS A 308 -16.35 29.11 -53.49
C LYS A 308 -16.50 29.13 -55.00
N GLU A 309 -17.46 28.40 -55.57
CA GLU A 309 -17.77 28.42 -57.00
C GLU A 309 -18.18 29.83 -57.44
N GLU A 310 -19.05 30.51 -56.69
CA GLU A 310 -19.48 31.88 -57.00
C GLU A 310 -18.30 32.88 -56.96
N LEU A 311 -17.40 32.77 -55.98
CA LEU A 311 -16.20 33.59 -55.90
C LEU A 311 -15.22 33.33 -57.04
N MET A 312 -15.03 32.07 -57.45
CA MET A 312 -14.18 31.73 -58.59
C MET A 312 -14.71 32.32 -59.89
N GLU A 313 -16.03 32.26 -60.11
CA GLU A 313 -16.65 32.85 -61.30
C GLU A 313 -16.47 34.37 -61.34
N ARG A 314 -16.62 35.06 -60.20
CA ARG A 314 -16.34 36.50 -60.09
C ARG A 314 -14.89 36.84 -60.37
N LEU A 315 -13.94 36.04 -59.85
CA LEU A 315 -12.50 36.24 -60.12
C LEU A 315 -12.20 36.11 -61.60
N LYS A 316 -12.77 35.10 -62.27
CA LYS A 316 -12.60 34.90 -63.72
C LYS A 316 -13.15 36.08 -64.53
N GLN A 317 -14.31 36.62 -64.15
CA GLN A 317 -14.86 37.82 -64.78
C GLN A 317 -13.96 39.05 -64.58
N ILE A 318 -13.41 39.25 -63.38
CA ILE A 318 -12.46 40.34 -63.10
C ILE A 318 -11.18 40.16 -63.92
N GLU A 319 -10.65 38.95 -64.02
CA GLU A 319 -9.44 38.65 -64.80
C GLU A 319 -9.66 38.93 -66.29
N GLU A 320 -10.79 38.48 -66.86
CA GLU A 320 -11.17 38.81 -68.24
C GLU A 320 -11.32 40.32 -68.47
N GLN A 321 -11.92 41.04 -67.53
CA GLN A 321 -12.01 42.51 -67.59
C GLN A 321 -10.64 43.17 -67.52
N THR A 322 -9.75 42.66 -66.68
CA THR A 322 -8.38 43.19 -66.51
C THR A 322 -7.54 42.94 -67.76
N ILE A 323 -7.63 41.77 -68.37
CA ILE A 323 -6.95 41.45 -69.64
C ILE A 323 -7.48 42.35 -70.76
N LYS A 324 -8.80 42.51 -70.87
CA LYS A 324 -9.41 43.43 -71.86
C LYS A 324 -8.95 44.88 -71.65
N ALA A 325 -8.90 45.35 -70.41
CA ALA A 325 -8.40 46.69 -70.07
C ALA A 325 -6.91 46.86 -70.37
N GLY A 326 -6.09 45.83 -70.08
CA GLY A 326 -4.66 45.79 -70.41
C GLY A 326 -4.40 45.86 -71.92
N GLY A 327 -5.13 45.07 -72.71
CA GLY A 327 -5.06 45.11 -74.18
C GLY A 327 -5.44 46.47 -74.76
N LEU A 328 -6.48 47.12 -74.23
CA LEU A 328 -6.87 48.48 -74.63
C LEU A 328 -5.82 49.55 -74.28
N LEU A 329 -5.05 49.35 -73.20
CA LEU A 329 -3.94 50.23 -72.82
C LEU A 329 -2.71 50.00 -73.71
N GLU A 330 -2.40 48.75 -74.09
CA GLU A 330 -1.35 48.42 -75.06
C GLU A 330 -1.66 48.93 -76.47
N ASP A 331 -2.93 48.90 -76.88
CA ASP A 331 -3.37 49.44 -78.18
C ASP A 331 -3.24 50.97 -78.21
N ARG A 332 -3.57 51.65 -77.09
CA ARG A 332 -3.33 53.09 -76.91
C ARG A 332 -1.84 53.45 -76.84
N SER A 333 -1.01 52.60 -76.24
CA SER A 333 0.45 52.73 -76.20
C SER A 333 1.10 52.57 -77.59
N SER A 334 0.61 51.62 -78.39
CA SER A 334 1.09 51.37 -79.75
C SER A 334 0.72 52.53 -80.71
N HIS A 335 -0.45 53.14 -80.55
CA HIS A 335 -0.83 54.36 -81.27
C HIS A 335 -0.09 55.62 -80.74
N GLY A 336 0.31 55.64 -79.47
CA GLY A 336 1.13 56.71 -78.88
C GLY A 336 2.60 56.70 -79.30
N SER A 337 3.10 55.59 -79.86
CA SER A 337 4.49 55.41 -80.29
C SER A 337 4.75 55.85 -81.75
N SER A 338 3.72 56.29 -82.48
CA SER A 338 3.84 56.76 -83.88
C SER A 338 4.37 58.21 -84.03
N TRP A 339 4.67 58.90 -82.92
CA TRP A 339 5.25 60.24 -82.95
C TRP A 339 6.65 60.26 -82.30
N ARG A 340 7.65 59.65 -82.94
CA ARG A 340 9.04 60.08 -82.74
C ARG A 340 9.89 59.95 -84.01
N LEU A 341 10.29 61.14 -84.48
CA LEU A 341 11.47 61.51 -85.25
C LEU A 341 11.25 61.84 -86.73
N GLN A 342 10.88 63.11 -86.95
CA GLN A 342 11.44 63.88 -88.07
C GLN A 342 11.75 65.32 -87.64
N ARG A 343 13.00 65.74 -87.96
CA ARG A 343 13.65 67.07 -87.86
C ARG A 343 14.26 67.41 -86.48
N LEU A 344 15.54 67.80 -86.36
CA LEU A 344 16.53 68.40 -87.27
C LEU A 344 17.88 67.67 -87.19
#